data_AF-A0A955PN11-F1
#
_entry.id   AF-A0A955PN11-F1
#
_cell.length_a   1.000
_cell.length_b   1.000
_cell.length_c   1.000
_cell.angle_alpha   90.00
_cell.angle_beta   90.00
_cell.angle_gamma   90.00
#
_symmetry.space_group_name_H-M   'P 1'
#
loop_
_entity.id
_entity.type
_entity.pdbx_description
1 polymer ?
#
loop_
_entity_poly.entity_id
_entity_poly.type
_entity_poly.pdbx_seq_one_letter_code
_entity_poly.pdbx_strand_id
1 'polypeptide(L)'
;MSRIGYPIFVCCLLSFVLISQGGCEESVELSDFDPAKVDPLMGNYVGTYEIWGWEPAHAEAQVIPEGGNDYRVRIAVEPAEGDVWGIQGEFHGKKKGEKISFSGESGGVEWEGTIAEGVLNASFPSDYGGTFKLEHQPKDSPTAGMAPPEGAIVLLPYKKGTPPDLTAWENQSWQALEDGTMLVGDGPQVSKQEFGDHRLHLE
;
A
#
# COMPACT_ATOMS: atom_id res chain seq x y z
N MET A 1 -17.40 72.97 -44.73
CA MET A 1 -16.99 72.75 -43.33
C MET A 1 -17.28 71.30 -42.98
N SER A 2 -16.22 70.61 -42.57
CA SER A 2 -16.05 69.16 -42.61
C SER A 2 -16.95 68.40 -41.64
N ARG A 3 -17.47 67.27 -42.12
CA ARG A 3 -17.94 66.14 -41.30
C ARG A 3 -16.71 65.35 -40.85
N ILE A 4 -16.60 65.04 -39.56
CA ILE A 4 -15.72 63.99 -39.05
C ILE A 4 -16.55 63.12 -38.11
N GLY A 5 -16.87 61.92 -38.59
CA GLY A 5 -17.47 60.86 -37.81
C GLY A 5 -16.39 60.09 -37.04
N TYR A 6 -16.79 59.58 -35.88
CA TYR A 6 -16.05 58.58 -35.13
C TYR A 6 -16.10 57.21 -35.83
N PRO A 7 -15.07 56.38 -35.61
CA PRO A 7 -15.39 55.03 -35.16
C PRO A 7 -14.68 54.64 -33.87
N ILE A 8 -15.50 54.03 -33.03
CA ILE A 8 -15.24 53.25 -31.84
C ILE A 8 -14.14 52.22 -32.13
N PHE A 9 -13.02 52.29 -31.42
CA PHE A 9 -12.05 51.18 -31.36
C PHE A 9 -12.42 50.29 -30.17
N VAL A 10 -13.05 49.16 -30.48
CA VAL A 10 -13.24 48.03 -29.57
C VAL A 10 -11.87 47.37 -29.39
N CYS A 11 -11.25 47.56 -28.23
CA CYS A 11 -10.02 46.86 -27.87
C CYS A 11 -10.42 45.51 -27.24
N CYS A 12 -10.54 44.47 -28.07
CA CYS A 12 -10.57 43.09 -27.61
C CYS A 12 -9.18 42.70 -27.10
N LEU A 13 -8.92 42.90 -25.81
CA LEU A 13 -7.82 42.22 -25.13
C LEU A 13 -8.24 40.77 -24.91
N LEU A 14 -7.75 39.89 -25.80
CA LEU A 14 -7.72 38.45 -25.57
C LEU A 14 -7.04 38.20 -24.22
N SER A 15 -7.83 37.81 -23.22
CA SER A 15 -7.31 37.20 -22.00
C SER A 15 -6.98 35.75 -22.33
N PHE A 16 -5.69 35.45 -22.52
CA PHE A 16 -5.20 34.08 -22.44
C PHE A 16 -5.29 33.66 -20.97
N VAL A 17 -6.38 32.97 -20.61
CA VAL A 17 -6.39 32.13 -19.41
C VAL A 17 -5.58 30.89 -19.77
N LEU A 18 -4.34 30.83 -19.28
CA LEU A 18 -3.56 29.60 -19.21
C LEU A 18 -4.30 28.64 -18.28
N ILE A 19 -5.04 27.71 -18.87
CA ILE A 19 -5.51 26.52 -18.18
C ILE A 19 -4.26 25.69 -17.90
N SER A 20 -3.75 25.81 -16.68
CA SER A 20 -2.78 24.87 -16.11
C SER A 20 -3.48 23.54 -15.87
N GLN A 21 -3.71 22.77 -16.93
CA GLN A 21 -3.91 21.33 -16.84
C GLN A 21 -2.56 20.67 -17.07
N GLY A 22 -2.00 20.16 -15.97
CA GLY A 22 -0.71 19.52 -15.93
C GLY A 22 -0.42 19.04 -14.52
N GLY A 23 -1.39 18.33 -13.92
CA GLY A 23 -1.02 17.34 -12.92
C GLY A 23 -0.15 16.34 -13.67
N CYS A 24 1.16 16.41 -13.45
CA CYS A 24 2.08 15.40 -13.93
C CYS A 24 1.73 14.14 -13.14
N GLU A 25 0.92 13.28 -13.75
CA GLU A 25 0.84 11.89 -13.34
C GLU A 25 2.24 11.34 -13.59
N GLU A 26 3.02 11.21 -12.51
CA GLU A 26 4.35 10.62 -12.55
C GLU A 26 4.16 9.18 -12.99
N SER A 27 4.46 8.91 -14.26
CA SER A 27 4.49 7.57 -14.80
C SER A 27 5.60 6.82 -14.06
N VAL A 28 5.22 5.94 -13.14
CA VAL A 28 6.15 5.03 -12.48
C VAL A 28 6.68 4.09 -13.56
N GLU A 29 7.96 4.21 -13.89
CA GLU A 29 8.60 3.32 -14.87
C GLU A 29 8.82 1.95 -14.22
N LEU A 30 8.72 0.87 -14.99
CA LEU A 30 8.97 -0.50 -14.48
C LEU A 30 10.37 -0.65 -13.86
N SER A 31 11.33 0.22 -14.24
CA SER A 31 12.67 0.27 -13.65
C SER A 31 12.72 0.82 -12.22
N ASP A 32 11.65 1.48 -11.75
CA ASP A 32 11.57 2.01 -10.39
C ASP A 32 11.17 0.92 -9.38
N PHE A 33 10.60 -0.18 -9.86
CA PHE A 33 10.40 -1.39 -9.08
C PHE A 33 11.64 -2.28 -9.19
N ASP A 34 12.49 -2.23 -8.18
CA ASP A 34 13.48 -3.28 -7.93
C ASP A 34 12.77 -4.41 -7.13
N PRO A 35 12.38 -5.53 -7.76
CA PRO A 35 11.71 -6.64 -7.06
C PRO A 35 12.62 -7.27 -6.00
N ALA A 36 13.94 -7.06 -6.06
CA ALA A 36 14.87 -7.47 -5.03
C ALA A 36 14.91 -6.50 -3.83
N LYS A 37 14.35 -5.30 -3.96
CA LYS A 37 14.26 -4.31 -2.90
C LYS A 37 12.85 -4.29 -2.31
N VAL A 38 12.63 -5.22 -1.39
CA VAL A 38 11.44 -5.22 -0.51
C VAL A 38 11.31 -3.84 0.13
N ASP A 39 10.12 -3.24 0.02
CA ASP A 39 9.86 -1.94 0.63
C ASP A 39 9.99 -2.05 2.15
N PRO A 40 10.98 -1.39 2.78
CA PRO A 40 11.28 -1.59 4.20
C PRO A 40 10.18 -1.11 5.14
N LEU A 41 9.19 -0.37 4.62
CA LEU A 41 8.05 0.12 5.38
C LEU A 41 6.84 -0.81 5.30
N MET A 42 6.81 -1.76 4.34
CA MET A 42 5.71 -2.71 4.19
C MET A 42 5.80 -3.83 5.23
N GLY A 43 4.66 -4.44 5.56
CA GLY A 43 4.62 -5.64 6.39
C GLY A 43 3.79 -5.46 7.66
N ASN A 44 4.09 -6.29 8.65
CA ASN A 44 3.36 -6.31 9.91
C ASN A 44 4.11 -5.53 10.98
N TYR A 45 3.38 -4.83 11.82
CA TYR A 45 3.91 -4.09 12.95
C TYR A 45 3.19 -4.56 14.21
N VAL A 46 3.93 -4.70 15.30
CA VAL A 46 3.39 -5.18 16.57
C VAL A 46 3.91 -4.31 17.70
N GLY A 47 3.07 -4.04 18.68
CA GLY A 47 3.46 -3.27 19.85
C GLY A 47 2.28 -2.99 20.75
N THR A 48 2.25 -1.78 21.31
CA THR A 48 1.28 -1.42 22.33
C THR A 48 0.37 -0.29 21.89
N TYR A 49 -0.83 -0.34 22.45
CA TYR A 49 -1.81 0.73 22.46
C TYR A 49 -2.00 1.20 23.90
N GLU A 50 -1.84 2.50 24.12
CA GLU A 50 -1.90 3.11 25.45
C GLU A 50 -3.04 4.13 25.51
N ILE A 51 -3.81 4.06 26.59
CA ILE A 51 -4.86 5.02 26.94
C ILE A 51 -4.57 5.52 28.36
N TRP A 52 -4.88 6.78 28.64
CA TRP A 52 -4.67 7.32 29.98
C TRP A 52 -5.51 6.58 31.04
N GLY A 53 -4.83 6.06 32.06
CA GLY A 53 -5.47 5.37 33.20
C GLY A 53 -5.75 3.88 32.98
N TRP A 54 -5.31 3.31 31.86
CA TRP A 54 -5.48 1.90 31.52
C TRP A 54 -4.11 1.25 31.29
N GLU A 55 -4.03 -0.05 31.51
CA GLU A 55 -2.82 -0.82 31.16
C GLU A 55 -2.66 -0.86 29.62
N PRO A 56 -1.41 -0.81 29.11
CA PRO A 56 -1.16 -0.97 27.68
C PRO A 56 -1.73 -2.28 27.13
N ALA A 57 -2.45 -2.18 26.01
CA ALA A 57 -3.01 -3.33 25.31
C ALA A 57 -2.13 -3.73 24.11
N HIS A 58 -2.17 -5.01 23.73
CA HIS A 58 -1.50 -5.50 22.52
C HIS A 58 -2.17 -4.94 21.27
N ALA A 59 -1.36 -4.48 20.32
CA ALA A 59 -1.82 -3.92 19.08
C ALA A 59 -0.97 -4.40 17.91
N GLU A 60 -1.62 -4.55 16.77
CA GLU A 60 -1.03 -4.98 15.51
C GLU A 60 -1.41 -4.03 14.39
N ALA A 61 -0.55 -3.92 13.39
CA ALA A 61 -0.88 -3.24 12.16
C ALA A 61 -0.31 -3.94 10.93
N GLN A 62 -0.98 -3.75 9.80
CA GLN A 62 -0.54 -4.19 8.48
C GLN A 62 -0.39 -3.00 7.56
N VAL A 63 0.78 -2.87 6.93
CA VAL A 63 1.11 -1.80 5.99
C VAL A 63 1.26 -2.41 4.60
N ILE A 64 0.38 -1.99 3.69
CA ILE A 64 0.19 -2.58 2.36
C ILE A 64 0.48 -1.49 1.31
N PRO A 65 1.50 -1.65 0.45
CA PRO A 65 1.70 -0.74 -0.66
C PRO A 65 0.60 -0.94 -1.71
N GLU A 66 0.04 0.16 -2.22
CA GLU A 66 -1.00 0.17 -3.26
C GLU A 66 -0.47 0.69 -4.61
N GLY A 67 0.82 1.00 -4.68
CA GLY A 67 1.49 1.59 -5.86
C GLY A 67 1.49 3.12 -5.81
N GLY A 68 2.31 3.79 -6.63
CA GLY A 68 2.30 5.26 -6.73
C GLY A 68 2.60 6.02 -5.43
N ASN A 69 3.38 5.43 -4.51
CA ASN A 69 3.60 5.91 -3.15
C ASN A 69 2.36 5.94 -2.25
N ASP A 70 1.25 5.30 -2.65
CA ASP A 70 0.07 5.09 -1.85
C ASP A 70 0.17 3.81 -1.00
N TYR A 71 -0.34 3.90 0.21
CA TYR A 71 -0.32 2.84 1.20
C TYR A 71 -1.66 2.74 1.90
N ARG A 72 -2.06 1.52 2.18
CA ARG A 72 -3.13 1.21 3.12
C ARG A 72 -2.55 0.70 4.43
N VAL A 73 -3.04 1.23 5.54
CA VAL A 73 -2.62 0.90 6.90
C VAL A 73 -3.83 0.38 7.66
N ARG A 74 -3.76 -0.85 8.13
CA ARG A 74 -4.77 -1.45 9.00
C ARG A 74 -4.21 -1.55 10.40
N ILE A 75 -4.94 -1.07 11.40
CA ILE A 75 -4.55 -1.15 12.82
C ILE A 75 -5.63 -1.90 13.57
N ALA A 76 -5.23 -2.81 14.45
CA ALA A 76 -6.11 -3.56 15.33
C ALA A 76 -5.54 -3.60 16.75
N VAL A 77 -6.42 -3.50 17.75
CA VAL A 77 -6.12 -3.77 19.16
C VAL A 77 -6.85 -5.05 19.54
N GLU A 78 -6.12 -6.03 20.05
CA GLU A 78 -6.77 -7.21 20.60
C GLU A 78 -7.54 -6.81 21.87
N PRO A 79 -8.81 -7.23 22.00
CA PRO A 79 -9.55 -6.97 23.22
C PRO A 79 -8.84 -7.69 24.38
N ALA A 80 -8.34 -6.91 25.34
CA ALA A 80 -7.83 -7.49 26.58
C ALA A 80 -8.97 -8.21 27.33
N GLU A 81 -8.65 -9.23 28.12
CA GLU A 81 -9.64 -9.85 29.01
C GLU A 81 -10.22 -8.77 29.95
N GLY A 82 -11.50 -8.43 29.74
CA GLY A 82 -12.21 -7.37 30.46
C GLY A 82 -12.31 -6.07 29.67
N ASP A 83 -13.54 -5.73 29.26
CA ASP A 83 -14.09 -4.43 28.82
C ASP A 83 -13.32 -3.53 27.82
N VAL A 84 -12.18 -3.92 27.28
CA VAL A 84 -11.58 -3.21 26.14
C VAL A 84 -12.28 -3.66 24.86
N TRP A 85 -13.15 -2.81 24.33
CA TRP A 85 -13.70 -2.99 22.99
C TRP A 85 -12.56 -3.06 21.98
N GLY A 86 -12.53 -4.10 21.15
CA GLY A 86 -11.52 -4.21 20.08
C GLY A 86 -11.58 -2.97 19.19
N ILE A 87 -10.43 -2.36 18.97
CA ILE A 87 -10.31 -1.19 18.08
C ILE A 87 -9.80 -1.69 16.73
N GLN A 88 -10.44 -1.26 15.66
CA GLN A 88 -9.98 -1.52 14.29
C GLN A 88 -10.08 -0.24 13.47
N GLY A 89 -9.09 0.01 12.63
CA GLY A 89 -9.07 1.13 11.71
C GLY A 89 -8.35 0.77 10.42
N GLU A 90 -8.87 1.26 9.29
CA GLU A 90 -8.23 1.20 7.99
C GLU A 90 -8.03 2.63 7.50
N PHE A 91 -6.80 2.97 7.13
CA PHE A 91 -6.38 4.31 6.74
C PHE A 91 -5.59 4.25 5.44
N HIS A 92 -5.59 5.36 4.70
CA HIS A 92 -4.73 5.53 3.54
C HIS A 92 -3.68 6.58 3.83
N GLY A 93 -2.46 6.33 3.36
CA GLY A 93 -1.31 7.19 3.57
C GLY A 93 -0.48 7.34 2.32
N LYS A 94 0.36 8.38 2.31
CA LYS A 94 1.33 8.62 1.24
C LYS A 94 2.74 8.56 1.77
N LYS A 95 3.62 7.91 1.02
CA LYS A 95 5.07 7.91 1.26
C LYS A 95 5.71 9.15 0.67
N LYS A 96 6.60 9.76 1.44
CA LYS A 96 7.48 10.85 1.01
C LYS A 96 8.87 10.59 1.57
N GLY A 97 9.80 10.18 0.70
CA GLY A 97 11.10 9.66 1.12
C GLY A 97 10.92 8.38 1.93
N GLU A 98 11.54 8.30 3.10
CA GLU A 98 11.52 7.10 3.98
C GLU A 98 10.39 7.14 5.03
N LYS A 99 9.38 7.99 4.83
CA LYS A 99 8.27 8.18 5.78
C LYS A 99 6.92 8.04 5.09
N ILE A 100 6.02 7.29 5.69
CA ILE A 100 4.58 7.31 5.38
C ILE A 100 3.89 8.20 6.39
N SER A 101 2.98 9.05 5.93
CA SER A 101 2.00 9.73 6.77
C SER A 101 0.60 9.31 6.35
N PHE A 102 -0.26 8.98 7.31
CA PHE A 102 -1.64 8.58 7.08
C PHE A 102 -2.57 9.29 8.05
N SER A 103 -3.83 9.42 7.66
CA SER A 103 -4.91 9.94 8.50
C SER A 103 -6.24 9.41 8.01
N GLY A 104 -7.27 9.53 8.83
CA GLY A 104 -8.64 9.19 8.44
C GLY A 104 -9.56 9.00 9.64
N GLU A 105 -10.84 8.85 9.37
CA GLU A 105 -11.84 8.63 10.42
C GLU A 105 -12.10 7.13 10.61
N SER A 106 -12.06 6.66 11.86
CA SER A 106 -12.54 5.33 12.24
C SER A 106 -13.19 5.41 13.61
N GLY A 107 -14.35 4.74 13.79
CA GLY A 107 -15.08 4.78 15.05
C GLY A 107 -15.61 6.17 15.44
N GLY A 108 -15.76 7.08 14.46
CA GLY A 108 -16.24 8.45 14.67
C GLY A 108 -15.19 9.41 15.24
N VAL A 109 -13.90 9.03 15.21
CA VAL A 109 -12.78 9.89 15.61
C VAL A 109 -11.75 9.98 14.50
N GLU A 110 -11.09 11.13 14.39
CA GLU A 110 -10.01 11.37 13.44
C GLU A 110 -8.72 10.71 13.96
N TRP A 111 -8.02 9.97 13.11
CA TRP A 111 -6.73 9.38 13.40
C TRP A 111 -5.65 10.07 12.58
N GLU A 112 -4.45 10.13 13.16
CA GLU A 112 -3.24 10.50 12.46
C GLU A 112 -2.13 9.52 12.80
N GLY A 113 -1.23 9.28 11.86
CA GLY A 113 -0.10 8.41 12.11
C GLY A 113 1.00 8.52 11.09
N THR A 114 2.14 7.96 11.47
CA THR A 114 3.36 7.97 10.68
C THR A 114 4.11 6.67 10.82
N ILE A 115 4.79 6.27 9.74
CA ILE A 115 5.67 5.11 9.73
C ILE A 115 7.03 5.60 9.23
N ALA A 116 8.06 5.42 10.04
CA ALA A 116 9.44 5.73 9.69
C ALA A 116 10.39 4.86 10.53
N GLU A 117 11.55 4.51 9.99
CA GLU A 117 12.60 3.78 10.72
C GLU A 117 12.09 2.47 11.36
N GLY A 118 11.14 1.79 10.70
CA GLY A 118 10.54 0.56 11.21
C GLY A 118 9.60 0.74 12.40
N VAL A 119 9.15 1.96 12.68
CA VAL A 119 8.19 2.25 13.76
C VAL A 119 6.95 2.94 13.21
N LEU A 120 5.78 2.38 13.51
CA LEU A 120 4.49 3.00 13.31
C LEU A 120 4.06 3.69 14.61
N ASN A 121 3.83 4.99 14.52
CA ASN A 121 3.19 5.77 15.58
C ASN A 121 1.85 6.26 15.08
N ALA A 122 0.79 6.08 15.87
CA ALA A 122 -0.53 6.60 15.55
C ALA A 122 -1.20 7.16 16.80
N SER A 123 -2.12 8.09 16.60
CA SER A 123 -2.94 8.62 17.67
C SER A 123 -4.27 9.10 17.16
N PHE A 124 -5.24 9.18 18.06
CA PHE A 124 -6.49 9.88 17.82
C PHE A 124 -6.81 10.79 19.02
N PRO A 125 -7.30 12.01 18.79
CA PRO A 125 -7.73 12.88 19.86
C PRO A 125 -9.06 12.37 20.40
N SER A 126 -9.08 11.99 21.67
CA SER A 126 -10.29 11.74 22.44
C SER A 126 -10.08 12.24 23.87
N ASP A 127 -11.16 12.35 24.65
CA ASP A 127 -11.07 12.75 26.07
C ASP A 127 -10.18 11.80 26.90
N TYR A 128 -9.98 10.57 26.43
CA TYR A 128 -9.08 9.58 27.05
C TYR A 128 -7.71 9.51 26.37
N GLY A 129 -7.60 10.05 25.15
CA GLY A 129 -6.43 9.89 24.27
C GLY A 129 -6.20 8.44 23.87
N GLY A 130 -5.49 8.22 22.77
CA GLY A 130 -5.03 6.89 22.39
C GLY A 130 -3.77 7.01 21.58
N THR A 131 -2.71 6.30 21.99
CA THR A 131 -1.43 6.29 21.27
C THR A 131 -0.98 4.89 20.98
N PHE A 132 -0.48 4.68 19.76
CA PHE A 132 0.09 3.43 19.28
C PHE A 132 1.58 3.61 19.06
N LYS A 133 2.35 2.61 19.48
CA LYS A 133 3.75 2.48 19.10
C LYS A 133 4.04 1.04 18.73
N LEU A 134 4.15 0.78 17.44
CA LEU A 134 4.30 -0.56 16.89
C LEU A 134 5.62 -0.64 16.13
N GLU A 135 6.37 -1.72 16.34
CA GLU A 135 7.65 -1.98 15.69
C GLU A 135 7.46 -2.98 14.55
N HIS A 136 8.18 -2.78 13.44
CA HIS A 136 8.14 -3.68 12.30
C HIS A 136 8.58 -5.07 12.72
N GLN A 137 7.71 -6.05 12.48
CA GLN A 137 7.97 -7.45 12.75
C GLN A 137 8.14 -8.19 11.43
N PRO A 138 9.40 -8.38 10.96
CA PRO A 138 9.64 -9.19 9.79
C PRO A 138 9.16 -10.62 10.05
N LYS A 139 8.39 -11.16 9.10
CA LYS A 139 7.89 -12.53 9.14
C LYS A 139 8.61 -13.35 8.08
N ASP A 140 9.57 -14.14 8.52
CA ASP A 140 10.19 -15.14 7.66
C ASP A 140 9.26 -16.36 7.54
N SER A 141 9.01 -16.81 6.31
CA SER A 141 8.31 -18.07 6.11
C SER A 141 9.24 -19.22 6.51
N PRO A 142 8.82 -20.14 7.41
CA PRO A 142 9.64 -21.29 7.79
C PRO A 142 9.87 -22.26 6.61
N THR A 143 9.08 -22.12 5.54
CA THR A 143 9.20 -22.89 4.31
C THR A 143 9.78 -22.10 3.14
N ALA A 144 10.28 -20.87 3.38
CA ALA A 144 10.90 -20.03 2.36
C ALA A 144 12.01 -20.77 1.61
N GLY A 145 11.95 -20.80 0.28
CA GLY A 145 12.92 -21.45 -0.58
C GLY A 145 12.98 -22.97 -0.48
N MET A 146 12.05 -23.62 0.25
CA MET A 146 11.95 -25.07 0.23
C MET A 146 11.54 -25.54 -1.16
N ALA A 147 12.16 -26.63 -1.63
CA ALA A 147 11.74 -27.25 -2.88
C ALA A 147 10.29 -27.75 -2.77
N PRO A 148 9.51 -27.70 -3.86
CA PRO A 148 8.22 -28.35 -3.92
C PRO A 148 8.33 -29.83 -3.52
N PRO A 149 7.42 -30.37 -2.69
CA PRO A 149 7.47 -31.77 -2.30
C PRO A 149 7.23 -32.69 -3.51
N GLU A 150 7.63 -33.95 -3.40
CA GLU A 150 7.42 -34.95 -4.45
C GLU A 150 5.93 -35.06 -4.82
N GLY A 151 5.63 -35.01 -6.12
CA GLY A 151 4.27 -35.05 -6.65
C GLY A 151 3.53 -33.71 -6.64
N ALA A 152 4.13 -32.62 -6.15
CA ALA A 152 3.54 -31.29 -6.25
C ALA A 152 3.43 -30.80 -7.69
N ILE A 153 2.33 -30.11 -7.99
CA ILE A 153 2.16 -29.37 -9.23
C ILE A 153 2.79 -27.99 -9.04
N VAL A 154 3.79 -27.68 -9.85
CA VAL A 154 4.51 -26.39 -9.78
C VAL A 154 3.83 -25.40 -10.73
N LEU A 155 3.09 -24.44 -10.16
CA LEU A 155 2.39 -23.40 -10.91
C LEU A 155 3.30 -22.22 -11.30
N LEU A 156 4.33 -21.95 -10.51
CA LEU A 156 5.31 -20.91 -10.77
C LEU A 156 6.73 -21.48 -10.56
N PRO A 157 7.40 -21.96 -11.62
CA PRO A 157 8.71 -22.59 -11.48
C PRO A 157 9.78 -21.55 -11.16
N TYR A 158 10.46 -21.72 -10.04
CA TYR A 158 11.55 -20.83 -9.63
C TYR A 158 12.92 -21.34 -10.10
N LYS A 159 13.67 -20.45 -10.73
CA LYS A 159 15.11 -20.61 -10.97
C LYS A 159 15.77 -19.23 -10.87
N LYS A 160 16.71 -19.09 -9.94
CA LYS A 160 17.44 -17.83 -9.72
C LYS A 160 18.02 -17.28 -11.02
N GLY A 161 17.73 -16.01 -11.32
CA GLY A 161 18.25 -15.33 -12.51
C GLY A 161 17.55 -15.79 -13.81
N THR A 162 16.34 -16.32 -13.72
CA THR A 162 15.55 -16.73 -14.89
C THR A 162 14.08 -16.37 -14.66
N PRO A 163 13.42 -15.67 -15.61
CA PRO A 163 11.99 -15.44 -15.55
C PRO A 163 11.19 -16.73 -15.44
N PRO A 164 10.19 -16.81 -14.53
CA PRO A 164 9.38 -18.01 -14.40
C PRO A 164 8.46 -18.20 -15.62
N ASP A 165 8.12 -19.45 -15.91
CA ASP A 165 7.12 -19.77 -16.92
C ASP A 165 5.70 -19.49 -16.38
N LEU A 166 4.97 -18.58 -17.05
CA LEU A 166 3.61 -18.20 -16.67
C LEU A 166 2.52 -18.94 -17.46
N THR A 167 2.87 -19.96 -18.26
CA THR A 167 1.91 -20.67 -19.10
C THR A 167 0.82 -21.42 -18.32
N ALA A 168 1.03 -21.70 -17.03
CA ALA A 168 0.02 -22.30 -16.15
C ALA A 168 -1.12 -21.33 -15.76
N TRP A 169 -0.99 -20.05 -16.09
CA TRP A 169 -1.88 -18.97 -15.67
C TRP A 169 -2.70 -18.40 -16.83
N GLU A 170 -3.91 -17.94 -16.54
CA GLU A 170 -4.83 -17.39 -17.54
C GLU A 170 -4.48 -15.95 -17.94
N ASN A 171 -4.21 -15.09 -16.97
CA ASN A 171 -3.99 -13.67 -17.21
C ASN A 171 -2.54 -13.40 -17.63
N GLN A 172 -2.37 -12.86 -18.83
CA GLN A 172 -1.06 -12.57 -19.43
C GLN A 172 -0.63 -11.09 -19.24
N SER A 173 -1.38 -10.28 -18.48
CA SER A 173 -0.96 -8.91 -18.14
C SER A 173 0.12 -8.89 -17.04
N TRP A 174 0.24 -9.97 -16.27
CA TRP A 174 1.25 -10.15 -15.24
C TRP A 174 2.60 -10.50 -15.89
N GLN A 175 3.69 -10.04 -15.29
CA GLN A 175 5.03 -10.11 -15.91
C GLN A 175 5.96 -11.05 -15.17
N ALA A 176 6.72 -11.87 -15.89
CA ALA A 176 7.77 -12.70 -15.35
C ALA A 176 9.07 -11.87 -15.23
N LEU A 177 9.65 -11.79 -14.03
CA LEU A 177 10.85 -10.99 -13.77
C LEU A 177 12.11 -11.85 -13.71
N GLU A 178 13.26 -11.28 -14.07
CA GLU A 178 14.54 -12.01 -14.17
C GLU A 178 15.01 -12.64 -12.85
N ASP A 179 14.52 -12.15 -11.71
CA ASP A 179 14.85 -12.69 -10.40
C ASP A 179 14.09 -13.99 -10.05
N GLY A 180 13.13 -14.40 -10.88
CA GLY A 180 12.30 -15.57 -10.67
C GLY A 180 10.91 -15.27 -10.11
N THR A 181 10.55 -13.99 -9.94
CA THR A 181 9.25 -13.56 -9.40
C THR A 181 8.23 -13.24 -10.50
N MET A 182 6.96 -13.10 -10.11
CA MET A 182 5.87 -12.68 -10.99
C MET A 182 5.32 -11.33 -10.50
N LEU A 183 5.43 -10.29 -11.32
CA LEU A 183 4.90 -8.97 -11.05
C LEU A 183 3.40 -8.92 -11.33
N VAL A 184 2.65 -8.39 -10.38
CA VAL A 184 1.20 -8.16 -10.50
C VAL A 184 0.93 -7.21 -11.67
N GLY A 185 0.07 -7.64 -12.59
CA GLY A 185 -0.49 -6.80 -13.65
C GLY A 185 -1.98 -6.51 -13.43
N ASP A 186 -2.64 -5.99 -14.46
CA ASP A 186 -4.06 -5.66 -14.40
C ASP A 186 -4.94 -6.90 -14.25
N GLY A 187 -5.89 -6.84 -13.32
CA GLY A 187 -6.92 -7.87 -13.13
C GLY A 187 -6.45 -9.10 -12.32
N PRO A 188 -7.39 -9.99 -11.98
CA PRO A 188 -7.09 -11.17 -11.18
C PRO A 188 -6.21 -12.16 -11.96
N GLN A 189 -5.52 -13.01 -11.21
CA GLN A 189 -4.75 -14.11 -11.76
C GLN A 189 -5.36 -15.44 -11.32
N VAL A 190 -5.52 -16.37 -12.28
CA VAL A 190 -6.19 -17.66 -12.09
C VAL A 190 -5.37 -18.74 -12.78
N SER A 191 -5.20 -19.89 -12.13
CA SER A 191 -4.56 -21.05 -12.75
C SER A 191 -5.49 -21.68 -13.79
N LYS A 192 -4.94 -22.09 -14.93
CA LYS A 192 -5.69 -22.83 -15.97
C LYS A 192 -6.21 -24.18 -15.48
N GLN A 193 -5.50 -24.78 -14.54
CA GLN A 193 -5.93 -26.02 -13.90
C GLN A 193 -6.81 -25.70 -12.69
N GLU A 194 -7.92 -26.42 -12.56
CA GLU A 194 -8.77 -26.40 -11.38
C GLU A 194 -8.30 -27.45 -10.34
N PHE A 195 -8.48 -27.13 -9.07
CA PHE A 195 -8.10 -27.99 -7.95
C PHE A 195 -9.31 -28.24 -7.04
N GLY A 196 -9.47 -29.49 -6.59
CA GLY A 196 -10.39 -29.84 -5.50
C GLY A 196 -9.75 -29.53 -4.15
N ASP A 197 -9.79 -30.48 -3.21
CA ASP A 197 -9.05 -30.37 -1.95
C ASP A 197 -7.53 -30.33 -2.23
N HIS A 198 -6.86 -29.30 -1.74
CA HIS A 198 -5.44 -29.09 -2.00
C HIS A 198 -4.73 -28.38 -0.85
N ARG A 199 -3.39 -28.43 -0.88
CA ARG A 199 -2.51 -27.61 -0.05
C ARG A 199 -1.70 -26.70 -0.96
N LEU A 200 -1.85 -25.40 -0.79
CA LEU A 200 -1.11 -24.38 -1.54
C LEU A 200 0.10 -23.89 -0.73
N HIS A 201 1.23 -23.72 -1.42
CA HIS A 201 2.40 -23.00 -0.92
C HIS A 201 2.68 -21.86 -1.91
N LEU A 202 2.83 -20.65 -1.38
CA LEU A 202 3.09 -19.43 -2.16
C LEU A 202 4.11 -18.60 -1.39
N GLU A 203 5.07 -18.05 -2.12
CA GLU A 203 6.09 -17.11 -1.65
C GLU A 203 6.02 -15.85 -2.49
#